data_AF-A0A6N7HRW2-F1
#
_entry.id   AF-A0A6N7HRW2-F1
#
_cell.length_a   1.000
_cell.length_b   1.000
_cell.length_c   1.000
_cell.angle_alpha   90.00
_cell.angle_beta   90.00
_cell.angle_gamma   90.00
#
_symmetry.space_group_name_H-M   'P 1'
#
loop_
_entity.id
_entity.type
_entity.pdbx_description
1 polymer ?
#
loop_
_entity_poly.entity_id
_entity_poly.type
_entity_poly.pdbx_seq_one_letter_code
_entity_poly.pdbx_strand_id
1 'polypeptide(L)'
;MPYRGRGDHCRCHGGRRAGMGMRAGLGPGSRAGRGASRGGRSVHGGPARRAGLAGGGTPACGPRRAGAHYPDGGGMTPVTEVVLHDAFRATLHALARPGIAHSLPPDARGAVRLVLDAIWETDAPPTVITGEPEPGQLLNLPVGSEQEPELGATVMLIVDGSTATTGVRLSGPGVDGELRTELPLSGRVLAERKQACSDAPCGIDLLLIGPGMTVRGLPRTTTVEELS
;
A
#
# COMPACT_ATOMS: atom_id res chain seq x y z
N MET A 1 39.56 -31.57 -9.15
CA MET A 1 40.06 -30.62 -8.13
C MET A 1 38.90 -30.20 -7.22
N PRO A 2 38.68 -30.83 -6.06
CA PRO A 2 37.68 -30.36 -5.10
C PRO A 2 38.32 -29.40 -4.08
N TYR A 3 37.70 -28.23 -3.92
CA TYR A 3 38.10 -27.20 -2.99
C TYR A 3 37.64 -27.55 -1.56
N ARG A 4 38.58 -27.55 -0.61
CA ARG A 4 38.34 -27.65 0.84
C ARG A 4 38.52 -26.27 1.47
N GLY A 5 37.59 -25.87 2.33
CA GLY A 5 37.76 -24.80 3.34
C GLY A 5 36.44 -24.62 4.08
N ARG A 6 36.30 -25.17 5.30
CA ARG A 6 36.41 -24.44 6.59
C ARG A 6 35.50 -23.20 6.61
N GLY A 7 34.39 -23.13 7.34
CA GLY A 7 34.09 -23.67 8.65
C GLY A 7 34.18 -22.52 9.64
N ASP A 8 33.05 -21.97 10.07
CA ASP A 8 32.97 -21.19 11.31
C ASP A 8 31.61 -21.35 11.97
N HIS A 9 31.70 -21.57 13.27
CA HIS A 9 30.61 -21.84 14.19
C HIS A 9 30.10 -20.53 14.79
N CYS A 10 28.80 -20.26 14.70
CA CYS A 10 28.15 -19.35 15.64
C CYS A 10 27.15 -20.12 16.49
N ARG A 11 27.58 -20.41 17.72
CA ARG A 11 26.72 -20.80 18.84
C ARG A 11 26.10 -19.54 19.44
N CYS A 12 24.79 -19.48 19.56
CA CYS A 12 24.11 -18.63 20.54
C CYS A 12 23.18 -19.51 21.39
N HIS A 13 23.61 -19.76 22.63
CA HIS A 13 22.74 -20.12 23.75
C HIS A 13 21.74 -18.96 23.98
N GLY A 14 20.45 -19.13 24.31
CA GLY A 14 19.82 -20.04 25.25
C GLY A 14 19.39 -19.25 26.49
N GLY A 15 18.09 -19.08 26.75
CA GLY A 15 17.62 -18.52 28.03
C GLY A 15 16.16 -18.06 28.08
N ARG A 16 15.25 -18.97 28.44
CA ARG A 16 13.84 -18.69 28.82
C ARG A 16 13.79 -18.08 30.23
N ARG A 17 12.73 -17.29 30.53
CA ARG A 17 11.94 -17.43 31.76
C ARG A 17 10.58 -16.73 31.68
N ALA A 18 9.59 -17.45 32.21
CA ALA A 18 8.19 -17.06 32.37
C ALA A 18 7.97 -16.22 33.66
N GLY A 19 6.90 -15.44 33.68
CA GLY A 19 6.37 -14.77 34.87
C GLY A 19 4.88 -14.48 34.71
N MET A 20 4.07 -14.96 35.65
CA MET A 20 2.61 -15.08 35.65
C MET A 20 2.00 -14.20 36.76
N GLY A 21 0.77 -13.70 36.57
CA GLY A 21 -0.07 -13.05 37.61
C GLY A 21 -0.92 -11.90 37.04
N MET A 22 -2.17 -12.04 36.59
CA MET A 22 -3.48 -12.40 37.17
C MET A 22 -4.19 -11.32 38.05
N ARG A 23 -5.45 -11.02 37.64
CA ARG A 23 -6.64 -10.44 38.36
C ARG A 23 -6.77 -8.90 38.41
N ALA A 24 -7.95 -8.25 38.42
CA ALA A 24 -9.37 -8.54 38.14
C ALA A 24 -10.19 -7.21 38.32
N GLY A 25 -11.43 -7.13 37.79
CA GLY A 25 -12.49 -6.17 38.22
C GLY A 25 -13.10 -5.31 37.10
N LEU A 26 -14.25 -5.67 36.50
CA LEU A 26 -15.65 -5.32 36.85
C LEU A 26 -16.07 -3.86 36.52
N GLY A 27 -17.03 -3.70 35.57
CA GLY A 27 -17.66 -2.43 35.12
C GLY A 27 -18.79 -1.93 36.05
N PRO A 28 -19.95 -1.42 35.57
CA PRO A 28 -20.32 -0.74 34.30
C PRO A 28 -21.14 0.57 34.51
N GLY A 29 -21.53 1.27 33.43
CA GLY A 29 -22.60 2.31 33.45
C GLY A 29 -22.72 3.09 32.12
N SER A 30 -23.75 2.84 31.28
CA SER A 30 -25.00 3.64 31.12
C SER A 30 -24.79 5.05 30.56
N ARG A 31 -25.46 5.61 29.53
CA ARG A 31 -26.84 5.59 29.01
C ARG A 31 -26.81 6.38 27.67
N ALA A 32 -27.46 5.92 26.59
CA ALA A 32 -28.77 6.37 26.08
C ALA A 32 -28.88 7.76 25.41
N GLY A 33 -29.39 7.77 24.17
CA GLY A 33 -29.96 8.91 23.42
C GLY A 33 -29.89 8.63 21.92
N ARG A 34 -30.86 8.00 21.24
CA ARG A 34 -32.25 8.39 20.87
C ARG A 34 -32.40 9.77 20.19
N GLY A 35 -32.82 9.72 18.92
CA GLY A 35 -33.33 10.83 18.08
C GLY A 35 -32.92 10.57 16.62
N ALA A 36 -33.62 9.83 15.77
CA ALA A 36 -35.00 9.91 15.28
C ALA A 36 -35.32 11.14 14.42
N SER A 37 -35.92 10.82 13.26
CA SER A 37 -36.69 11.69 12.34
C SER A 37 -35.89 12.49 11.31
N ARG A 38 -36.39 12.79 10.10
CA ARG A 38 -37.42 12.27 9.17
C ARG A 38 -37.41 13.27 8.00
N GLY A 39 -37.78 12.81 6.80
CA GLY A 39 -38.33 13.66 5.73
C GLY A 39 -37.28 14.28 4.81
N GLY A 40 -37.43 14.32 3.49
CA GLY A 40 -38.48 13.91 2.56
C GLY A 40 -37.87 14.01 1.16
N ARG A 41 -38.02 13.00 0.30
CA ARG A 41 -38.90 13.01 -0.88
C ARG A 41 -38.87 14.35 -1.64
N SER A 42 -38.29 14.32 -2.86
CA SER A 42 -39.05 14.27 -4.14
C SER A 42 -39.13 15.71 -4.70
N VAL A 43 -39.03 16.06 -5.98
CA VAL A 43 -39.16 15.37 -7.26
C VAL A 43 -38.81 16.35 -8.40
N HIS A 44 -38.54 15.78 -9.57
CA HIS A 44 -38.89 16.27 -10.92
C HIS A 44 -38.18 17.49 -11.53
N GLY A 45 -37.57 17.23 -12.70
CA GLY A 45 -37.25 18.21 -13.73
C GLY A 45 -36.67 17.52 -14.95
N GLY A 46 -37.54 16.95 -15.79
CA GLY A 46 -37.19 16.20 -16.99
C GLY A 46 -36.67 17.04 -18.17
N PRO A 47 -36.49 16.41 -19.34
CA PRO A 47 -35.47 16.75 -20.34
C PRO A 47 -36.02 17.34 -21.65
N ALA A 48 -35.14 17.92 -22.49
CA ALA A 48 -35.22 17.93 -23.97
C ALA A 48 -33.97 18.66 -24.52
N ARG A 49 -33.05 18.06 -25.28
CA ARG A 49 -33.11 17.57 -26.68
C ARG A 49 -33.56 18.61 -27.72
N ARG A 50 -32.63 19.03 -28.58
CA ARG A 50 -32.66 19.05 -30.07
C ARG A 50 -31.35 19.69 -30.56
N ALA A 51 -30.51 19.02 -31.35
CA ALA A 51 -30.64 18.57 -32.75
C ALA A 51 -30.47 19.69 -33.79
N GLY A 52 -29.41 19.56 -34.59
CA GLY A 52 -29.13 20.19 -35.88
C GLY A 52 -27.75 19.70 -36.33
N LEU A 53 -27.58 18.79 -37.30
CA LEU A 53 -27.72 18.94 -38.76
C LEU A 53 -26.89 20.13 -39.27
N ALA A 54 -26.01 20.07 -40.27
CA ALA A 54 -25.65 19.08 -41.27
C ALA A 54 -24.39 19.56 -42.04
N GLY A 55 -23.75 18.65 -42.80
CA GLY A 55 -22.96 18.94 -44.01
C GLY A 55 -21.49 19.32 -43.77
N GLY A 56 -20.51 18.82 -44.50
CA GLY A 56 -20.50 17.94 -45.67
C GLY A 56 -19.05 17.72 -46.16
N GLY A 57 -18.89 16.84 -47.13
CA GLY A 57 -17.76 16.84 -48.07
C GLY A 57 -16.47 16.14 -47.60
N THR A 58 -16.43 14.82 -47.71
CA THR A 58 -15.19 14.05 -47.78
C THR A 58 -14.58 14.13 -49.19
N PRO A 59 -13.28 14.40 -49.35
CA PRO A 59 -12.53 13.94 -50.51
C PRO A 59 -11.99 12.53 -50.26
N ALA A 60 -12.33 11.61 -51.15
CA ALA A 60 -11.85 10.23 -51.15
C ALA A 60 -10.32 10.18 -51.29
N CYS A 61 -9.64 9.80 -50.21
CA CYS A 61 -8.23 9.39 -50.23
C CYS A 61 -8.19 7.89 -50.54
N GLY A 62 -7.50 7.52 -51.62
CA GLY A 62 -7.40 6.14 -52.12
C GLY A 62 -6.86 5.12 -51.10
N PRO A 63 -6.96 3.81 -51.39
CA PRO A 63 -6.66 2.78 -50.43
C PRO A 63 -5.18 2.84 -50.04
N ARG A 64 -4.91 3.27 -48.80
CA ARG A 64 -3.60 3.09 -48.18
C ARG A 64 -3.39 1.58 -48.06
N ARG A 65 -2.31 1.12 -48.68
CA ARG A 65 -1.82 -0.25 -48.57
C ARG A 65 -1.88 -0.67 -47.10
N ALA A 66 -2.53 -1.80 -46.85
CA ALA A 66 -2.55 -2.46 -45.55
C ALA A 66 -1.10 -2.58 -45.05
N GLY A 67 -0.75 -1.74 -44.08
CA GLY A 67 0.43 -1.94 -43.26
C GLY A 67 0.25 -3.27 -42.55
N ALA A 68 1.33 -4.06 -42.54
CA ALA A 68 1.37 -5.40 -42.01
C ALA A 68 0.60 -5.53 -40.69
N HIS A 69 -0.39 -6.42 -40.68
CA HIS A 69 -0.91 -6.99 -39.45
C HIS A 69 0.26 -7.69 -38.77
N TYR A 70 0.85 -7.04 -37.77
CA TYR A 70 1.53 -7.79 -36.72
C TYR A 70 0.45 -8.56 -35.96
N PRO A 71 0.60 -9.87 -35.73
CA PRO A 71 -0.31 -10.57 -34.84
C PRO A 71 -0.17 -9.93 -33.45
N ASP A 72 -1.25 -9.31 -32.98
CA ASP A 72 -1.38 -8.78 -31.62
C ASP A 72 -1.09 -9.91 -30.62
N GLY A 73 0.12 -9.90 -30.06
CA GLY A 73 0.42 -10.64 -28.85
C GLY A 73 -0.27 -9.94 -27.68
N GLY A 74 -1.56 -10.22 -27.45
CA GLY A 74 -2.29 -9.86 -26.21
C GLY A 74 -2.00 -8.45 -25.67
N GLY A 75 -1.91 -7.45 -26.55
CA GLY A 75 -1.35 -6.14 -26.24
C GLY A 75 -2.23 -5.32 -25.28
N MET A 76 -1.61 -4.78 -24.25
CA MET A 76 -2.21 -3.82 -23.33
C MET A 76 -2.70 -2.59 -24.08
N THR A 77 -3.92 -2.11 -23.82
CA THR A 77 -4.43 -0.93 -24.53
C THR A 77 -3.70 0.35 -24.08
N PRO A 78 -3.59 1.40 -24.91
CA PRO A 78 -2.99 2.69 -24.51
C PRO A 78 -3.64 3.31 -23.27
N VAL A 79 -4.94 3.06 -23.06
CA VAL A 79 -5.66 3.49 -21.86
C VAL A 79 -5.17 2.75 -20.62
N THR A 80 -4.86 1.46 -20.76
CA THR A 80 -4.30 0.64 -19.67
C THR A 80 -2.87 1.08 -19.32
N GLU A 81 -2.06 1.45 -20.31
CA GLU A 81 -0.70 1.96 -20.09
C GLU A 81 -0.69 3.26 -19.27
N VAL A 82 -1.59 4.20 -19.59
CA VAL A 82 -1.74 5.45 -18.81
C VAL A 82 -2.14 5.16 -17.37
N VAL A 83 -3.10 4.24 -17.16
CA VAL A 83 -3.56 3.85 -15.81
C VAL A 83 -2.43 3.21 -14.98
N LEU A 84 -1.61 2.36 -15.60
CA LEU A 84 -0.45 1.78 -14.92
C LEU A 84 0.60 2.83 -14.58
N HIS A 85 0.88 3.75 -15.50
CA HIS A 85 1.82 4.85 -15.25
C HIS A 85 1.34 5.76 -14.11
N ASP A 86 0.05 6.08 -14.06
CA ASP A 86 -0.53 6.87 -12.97
C ASP A 86 -0.47 6.14 -11.63
N ALA A 87 -0.72 4.82 -11.61
CA ALA A 87 -0.59 3.98 -10.42
C ALA A 87 0.86 3.89 -9.93
N PHE A 88 1.81 3.74 -10.86
CA PHE A 88 3.25 3.77 -10.57
C PHE A 88 3.63 5.10 -9.90
N ARG A 89 3.24 6.24 -10.49
CA ARG A 89 3.51 7.58 -9.93
C ARG A 89 2.88 7.78 -8.56
N ALA A 90 1.64 7.36 -8.37
CA ALA A 90 0.96 7.45 -7.08
C ALA A 90 1.71 6.66 -6.00
N THR A 91 2.23 5.48 -6.33
CA THR A 91 2.98 4.65 -5.39
C THR A 91 4.36 5.23 -5.09
N LEU A 92 5.07 5.76 -6.09
CA LEU A 92 6.32 6.49 -5.87
C LEU A 92 6.11 7.71 -4.96
N HIS A 93 5.04 8.48 -5.17
CA HIS A 93 4.72 9.60 -4.30
C HIS A 93 4.41 9.16 -2.88
N ALA A 94 3.72 8.03 -2.70
CA ALA A 94 3.40 7.49 -1.38
C ALA A 94 4.65 7.12 -0.58
N LEU A 95 5.68 6.58 -1.23
CA LEU A 95 6.98 6.32 -0.60
C LEU A 95 7.79 7.61 -0.39
N ALA A 96 7.75 8.54 -1.35
CA ALA A 96 8.48 9.80 -1.25
C ALA A 96 7.89 10.78 -0.23
N ARG A 97 6.63 10.59 0.19
CA ARG A 97 5.90 11.43 1.16
C ARG A 97 5.25 10.55 2.22
N PRO A 98 6.04 9.99 3.16
CA PRO A 98 5.57 8.95 4.07
C PRO A 98 4.34 9.36 4.88
N GLY A 99 3.41 8.42 5.06
CA GLY A 99 2.21 8.61 5.87
C GLY A 99 1.07 9.42 5.24
N ILE A 100 1.27 10.01 4.04
CA ILE A 100 0.22 10.71 3.29
C ILE A 100 -0.50 9.74 2.36
N ALA A 101 -1.83 9.83 2.29
CA ALA A 101 -2.64 9.04 1.36
C ALA A 101 -2.59 9.63 -0.05
N HIS A 102 -2.32 8.77 -1.03
CA HIS A 102 -2.38 9.08 -2.44
C HIS A 102 -3.50 8.27 -3.10
N SER A 103 -4.24 8.90 -4.02
CA SER A 103 -5.26 8.23 -4.81
C SER A 103 -4.60 7.44 -5.94
N LEU A 104 -5.03 6.19 -6.09
CA LEU A 104 -4.78 5.37 -7.26
C LEU A 104 -5.93 5.57 -8.27
N PRO A 105 -5.66 5.44 -9.57
CA PRO A 105 -6.72 5.47 -10.57
C PRO A 105 -7.71 4.31 -10.35
N PRO A 106 -8.99 4.48 -10.72
CA PRO A 106 -9.98 3.43 -10.59
C PRO A 106 -9.61 2.23 -11.48
N ASP A 107 -9.64 1.03 -10.90
CA ASP A 107 -9.38 -0.22 -11.64
C ASP A 107 -10.31 -1.32 -11.12
N ALA A 108 -10.95 -2.04 -12.05
CA ALA A 108 -11.92 -3.08 -11.73
C ALA A 108 -11.30 -4.31 -11.02
N ARG A 109 -9.99 -4.54 -11.19
CA ARG A 109 -9.23 -5.60 -10.50
C ARG A 109 -8.83 -5.19 -9.08
N GLY A 110 -8.96 -3.91 -8.74
CA GLY A 110 -8.67 -3.34 -7.41
C GLY A 110 -7.22 -2.86 -7.24
N ALA A 111 -7.00 -2.12 -6.16
CA ALA A 111 -5.76 -1.39 -5.89
C ALA A 111 -4.51 -2.28 -5.80
N VAL A 112 -4.62 -3.45 -5.14
CA VAL A 112 -3.48 -4.36 -4.98
C VAL A 112 -2.99 -4.84 -6.34
N ARG A 113 -3.90 -5.32 -7.18
CA ARG A 113 -3.54 -5.83 -8.50
C ARG A 113 -2.96 -4.73 -9.38
N LEU A 114 -3.58 -3.54 -9.34
CA LEU A 114 -3.11 -2.38 -10.06
C LEU A 114 -1.68 -1.98 -9.66
N VAL A 115 -1.37 -1.92 -8.37
CA VAL A 115 -0.03 -1.58 -7.87
C VAL A 115 1.00 -2.66 -8.22
N LEU A 116 0.62 -3.94 -8.12
CA LEU A 116 1.48 -5.05 -8.54
C LEU A 116 1.83 -4.95 -10.03
N ASP A 117 0.84 -4.79 -10.90
CA ASP A 117 1.02 -4.69 -12.36
C ASP A 117 1.80 -3.41 -12.74
N ALA A 118 1.77 -2.36 -11.91
CA ALA A 118 2.44 -1.08 -12.19
C ALA A 118 3.93 -1.04 -11.77
N ILE A 119 4.37 -1.90 -10.85
CA ILE A 119 5.71 -1.83 -10.23
C ILE A 119 6.50 -3.13 -10.38
N TRP A 120 5.83 -4.29 -10.33
CA TRP A 120 6.50 -5.58 -10.27
C TRP A 120 6.22 -6.44 -11.51
N GLU A 121 7.27 -6.68 -12.28
CA GLU A 121 7.25 -7.49 -13.51
C GLU A 121 7.82 -8.91 -13.33
N THR A 122 7.67 -9.53 -12.14
CA THR A 122 7.69 -11.01 -11.90
C THR A 122 8.86 -11.64 -11.11
N ASP A 123 10.05 -11.03 -10.93
CA ASP A 123 11.18 -11.77 -10.30
C ASP A 123 11.25 -11.72 -8.75
N ALA A 124 10.69 -10.70 -8.12
CA ALA A 124 10.61 -10.60 -6.65
C ALA A 124 9.38 -9.79 -6.24
N PRO A 125 8.16 -10.39 -6.24
CA PRO A 125 6.95 -9.67 -5.87
C PRO A 125 6.97 -9.29 -4.39
N PRO A 126 6.24 -8.23 -4.00
CA PRO A 126 6.14 -7.83 -2.61
C PRO A 126 5.34 -8.88 -1.83
N THR A 127 5.58 -8.93 -0.52
CA THR A 127 4.74 -9.74 0.37
C THR A 127 3.39 -9.05 0.55
N VAL A 128 2.30 -9.70 0.17
CA VAL A 128 0.94 -9.16 0.36
C VAL A 128 0.33 -9.75 1.63
N ILE A 129 -0.12 -8.88 2.54
CA ILE A 129 -0.78 -9.27 3.79
C ILE A 129 -2.13 -8.56 3.85
N THR A 130 -3.19 -9.31 4.16
CA THR A 130 -4.54 -8.77 4.32
C THR A 130 -4.87 -8.60 5.79
N GLY A 131 -5.29 -7.40 6.20
CA GLY A 131 -5.60 -7.10 7.59
C GLY A 131 -4.36 -6.90 8.44
N GLU A 132 -4.51 -7.12 9.76
CA GLU A 132 -3.41 -6.99 10.70
C GLU A 132 -2.42 -8.16 10.59
N PRO A 133 -1.11 -7.92 10.45
CA PRO A 133 -0.09 -8.97 10.48
C PRO A 133 -0.14 -9.80 11.77
N GLU A 134 0.13 -11.09 11.64
CA GLU A 134 0.31 -11.97 12.79
C GLU A 134 1.54 -11.54 13.60
N PRO A 135 1.57 -11.75 14.93
CA PRO A 135 2.72 -11.40 15.75
C PRO A 135 4.03 -11.99 15.23
N GLY A 136 5.03 -11.15 15.03
CA GLY A 136 6.35 -11.49 14.52
C GLY A 136 6.41 -11.74 13.00
N GLN A 137 5.28 -11.62 12.29
CA GLN A 137 5.26 -11.84 10.84
C GLN A 137 6.19 -10.88 10.11
N LEU A 138 6.22 -9.60 10.49
CA LEU A 138 7.12 -8.62 9.88
C LEU A 138 8.60 -8.90 10.18
N LEU A 139 8.89 -9.46 11.36
CA LEU A 139 10.25 -9.78 11.80
C LEU A 139 10.86 -10.98 11.06
N ASN A 140 10.02 -11.82 10.45
CA ASN A 140 10.47 -12.98 9.67
C ASN A 140 10.73 -12.65 8.20
N LEU A 141 10.48 -11.41 7.77
CA LEU A 141 10.70 -10.98 6.39
C LEU A 141 12.18 -10.63 6.17
N PRO A 142 12.69 -10.81 4.94
CA PRO A 142 14.02 -10.34 4.58
C PRO A 142 14.15 -8.83 4.82
N VAL A 143 15.20 -8.40 5.51
CA VAL A 143 15.51 -6.96 5.71
C VAL A 143 16.66 -6.47 4.81
N GLY A 144 17.21 -7.37 3.98
CA GLY A 144 18.42 -7.12 3.22
C GLY A 144 19.68 -7.19 4.10
N SER A 145 20.80 -6.73 3.55
CA SER A 145 22.07 -6.59 4.27
C SER A 145 22.58 -5.16 4.13
N GLU A 146 23.67 -4.81 4.83
CA GLU A 146 24.30 -3.50 4.66
C GLU A 146 24.82 -3.30 3.23
N GLN A 147 25.33 -4.36 2.61
CA GLN A 147 25.86 -4.34 1.24
C GLN A 147 24.76 -4.41 0.19
N GLU A 148 23.65 -5.07 0.51
CA GLU A 148 22.51 -5.31 -0.39
C GLU A 148 21.19 -4.95 0.32
N PRO A 149 20.97 -3.68 0.72
CA PRO A 149 19.75 -3.28 1.42
C PRO A 149 18.51 -3.43 0.53
N GLU A 150 18.63 -3.31 -0.78
CA GLU A 150 17.55 -3.47 -1.75
C GLU A 150 16.90 -4.87 -1.72
N LEU A 151 17.56 -5.87 -1.13
CA LEU A 151 16.99 -7.20 -0.91
C LEU A 151 16.03 -7.25 0.30
N GLY A 152 15.85 -6.13 1.00
CA GLY A 152 14.81 -5.96 2.02
C GLY A 152 13.42 -6.00 1.41
N ALA A 153 12.49 -6.67 2.10
CA ALA A 153 11.15 -6.91 1.60
C ALA A 153 10.34 -5.61 1.50
N THR A 154 9.57 -5.51 0.42
CA THR A 154 8.42 -4.60 0.35
C THR A 154 7.16 -5.36 0.75
N VAL A 155 6.36 -4.77 1.64
CA VAL A 155 5.12 -5.36 2.15
C VAL A 155 3.93 -4.51 1.72
N MET A 156 2.99 -5.11 1.00
CA MET A 156 1.69 -4.51 0.71
C MET A 156 0.68 -4.95 1.78
N LEU A 157 0.33 -4.04 2.67
CA LEU A 157 -0.64 -4.27 3.74
C LEU A 157 -2.00 -3.74 3.30
N ILE A 158 -2.97 -4.65 3.11
CA ILE A 158 -4.34 -4.29 2.76
C ILE A 158 -5.06 -3.94 4.06
N VAL A 159 -5.43 -2.67 4.19
CA VAL A 159 -6.11 -2.12 5.37
C VAL A 159 -7.51 -1.66 5.00
N ASP A 160 -8.42 -1.71 5.96
CA ASP A 160 -9.80 -1.29 5.79
C ASP A 160 -10.28 -0.46 6.99
N GLY A 161 -11.57 -0.07 6.97
CA GLY A 161 -12.17 0.73 8.04
C GLY A 161 -12.28 0.03 9.39
N SER A 162 -11.98 -1.27 9.48
CA SER A 162 -11.92 -2.03 10.73
C SER A 162 -10.51 -2.18 11.30
N THR A 163 -9.49 -1.77 10.54
CA THR A 163 -8.09 -1.83 10.97
C THR A 163 -7.85 -0.82 12.09
N ALA A 164 -7.17 -1.25 13.16
CA ALA A 164 -6.80 -0.35 14.25
C ALA A 164 -5.94 0.80 13.75
N THR A 165 -6.19 2.01 14.25
CA THR A 165 -5.40 3.20 13.93
C THR A 165 -4.55 3.61 15.13
N THR A 166 -3.36 4.13 14.85
CA THR A 166 -2.45 4.69 15.86
C THR A 166 -2.04 6.10 15.44
N GLY A 167 -2.18 7.05 16.36
CA GLY A 167 -1.66 8.40 16.19
C GLY A 167 -0.14 8.39 16.27
N VAL A 168 0.53 8.98 15.29
CA VAL A 168 2.00 8.95 15.18
C VAL A 168 2.58 10.31 14.81
N ARG A 169 3.84 10.50 15.16
CA ARG A 169 4.75 11.49 14.59
C ARG A 169 5.73 10.78 13.64
N LEU A 170 5.82 11.29 12.42
CA LEU A 170 6.74 10.83 11.39
C LEU A 170 7.86 11.85 11.18
N SER A 171 9.07 11.36 10.93
CA SER A 171 10.22 12.16 10.53
C SER A 171 11.19 11.36 9.65
N GLY A 172 12.11 12.05 8.99
CA GLY A 172 13.08 11.46 8.06
C GLY A 172 12.88 11.92 6.61
N PRO A 173 13.57 11.29 5.64
CA PRO A 173 13.47 11.67 4.23
C PRO A 173 12.02 11.67 3.72
N GLY A 174 11.65 12.72 2.99
CA GLY A 174 10.29 12.88 2.46
C GLY A 174 9.29 13.55 3.43
N VAL A 175 9.69 13.81 4.67
CA VAL A 175 8.92 14.58 5.66
C VAL A 175 9.61 15.93 5.89
N ASP A 176 8.87 17.03 5.74
CA ASP A 176 9.36 18.38 6.07
C ASP A 176 9.22 18.62 7.58
N GLY A 177 10.32 18.47 8.31
CA GLY A 177 10.33 18.52 9.77
C GLY A 177 9.65 17.30 10.39
N GLU A 178 8.43 17.50 10.91
CA GLU A 178 7.62 16.45 11.54
C GLU A 178 6.21 16.43 10.94
N LEU A 179 5.67 15.22 10.71
CA LEU A 179 4.29 15.02 10.33
C LEU A 179 3.54 14.26 11.42
N ARG A 180 2.55 14.90 12.04
CA ARG A 180 1.60 14.21 12.92
C ARG A 180 0.40 13.71 12.11
N THR A 181 0.11 12.42 12.20
CA THR A 181 -0.96 11.78 11.42
C THR A 181 -1.47 10.52 12.12
N GLU A 182 -2.54 9.93 11.62
CA GLU A 182 -3.00 8.59 12.02
C GLU A 182 -2.63 7.58 10.95
N LEU A 183 -2.00 6.48 11.37
CA LEU A 183 -1.73 5.33 10.51
C LEU A 183 -2.74 4.22 10.82
N PRO A 184 -3.30 3.54 9.79
CA PRO A 184 -4.15 2.36 9.97
C PRO A 184 -3.28 1.12 10.28
N LEU A 185 -2.51 1.21 11.36
CA LEU A 185 -1.66 0.16 11.90
C LEU A 185 -1.79 0.19 13.42
N SER A 186 -1.81 -0.97 14.07
CA SER A 186 -1.73 -1.04 15.53
C SER A 186 -0.32 -0.69 16.01
N GLY A 187 -0.18 -0.21 17.25
CA GLY A 187 1.13 0.06 17.85
C GLY A 187 2.07 -1.15 17.85
N ARG A 188 1.52 -2.37 17.98
CA ARG A 188 2.28 -3.63 17.84
C ARG A 188 2.93 -3.77 16.46
N VAL A 189 2.18 -3.51 15.39
CA VAL A 189 2.71 -3.56 14.01
C VAL A 189 3.75 -2.47 13.78
N LEU A 190 3.55 -1.27 14.34
CA LEU A 190 4.53 -0.18 14.30
C LEU A 190 5.83 -0.55 15.03
N ALA A 191 5.72 -1.19 16.19
CA ALA A 191 6.87 -1.67 16.96
C ALA A 191 7.65 -2.76 16.20
N GLU A 192 6.95 -3.71 15.57
CA GLU A 192 7.61 -4.73 14.75
C GLU A 192 8.31 -4.14 13.53
N ARG A 193 7.67 -3.19 12.83
CA ARG A 193 8.32 -2.45 11.74
C ARG A 193 9.56 -1.73 12.24
N LYS A 194 9.47 -1.03 13.39
CA LYS A 194 10.61 -0.32 13.99
C LYS A 194 11.77 -1.27 14.27
N GLN A 195 11.50 -2.46 14.78
CA GLN A 195 12.51 -3.49 15.01
C GLN A 195 13.09 -4.05 13.71
N ALA A 196 12.25 -4.32 12.70
CA ALA A 196 12.73 -4.76 11.38
C ALA A 196 13.64 -3.73 10.70
N CYS A 197 13.50 -2.44 11.02
CA CYS A 197 14.28 -1.33 10.47
C CYS A 197 15.31 -0.75 11.48
N SER A 198 15.77 -1.52 12.47
CA SER A 198 16.68 -0.99 13.51
C SER A 198 18.09 -0.69 13.00
N ASP A 199 18.53 -1.43 11.98
CA ASP A 199 19.94 -1.45 11.54
C ASP A 199 20.04 -0.85 10.14
N ALA A 200 20.07 0.49 10.05
CA ALA A 200 20.21 1.17 8.77
C ALA A 200 21.50 0.70 8.04
N PRO A 201 21.46 0.42 6.71
CA PRO A 201 20.36 0.68 5.76
C PRO A 201 19.33 -0.47 5.61
N CYS A 202 19.43 -1.54 6.40
CA CYS A 202 18.51 -2.68 6.34
C CYS A 202 17.10 -2.30 6.81
N GLY A 203 16.11 -3.00 6.28
CA GLY A 203 14.73 -2.89 6.74
C GLY A 203 13.70 -3.33 5.71
N ILE A 204 12.44 -3.10 6.05
CA ILE A 204 11.30 -3.35 5.17
C ILE A 204 10.60 -2.05 4.81
N ASP A 205 10.04 -2.00 3.60
CA ASP A 205 9.20 -0.89 3.15
C ASP A 205 7.73 -1.32 3.22
N LEU A 206 6.86 -0.47 3.78
CA LEU A 206 5.42 -0.76 3.81
C LEU A 206 4.66 0.10 2.79
N LEU A 207 3.75 -0.53 2.05
CA LEU A 207 2.71 0.10 1.25
C LEU A 207 1.36 -0.28 1.83
N LEU A 208 0.65 0.69 2.40
CA LEU A 208 -0.69 0.48 2.97
C LEU A 208 -1.72 0.74 1.87
N ILE A 209 -2.40 -0.31 1.43
CA ILE A 209 -3.47 -0.25 0.44
C ILE A 209 -4.80 -0.11 1.18
N GLY A 210 -5.35 1.09 1.15
CA GLY A 210 -6.56 1.44 1.89
C GLY A 210 -7.84 1.38 1.05
N PRO A 211 -9.01 1.62 1.68
CA PRO A 211 -10.27 1.73 0.97
C PRO A 211 -10.26 2.87 -0.04
N GLY A 212 -11.13 2.79 -1.06
CA GLY A 212 -11.32 3.85 -2.04
C GLY A 212 -10.14 4.07 -2.99
N MET A 213 -9.39 3.00 -3.33
CA MET A 213 -8.22 3.06 -4.21
C MET A 213 -7.17 4.03 -3.66
N THR A 214 -6.72 3.82 -2.42
CA THR A 214 -5.69 4.67 -1.79
C THR A 214 -4.45 3.87 -1.45
N VAL A 215 -3.29 4.55 -1.51
CA VAL A 215 -1.99 4.00 -1.10
C VAL A 215 -1.27 4.99 -0.18
N ARG A 216 -0.65 4.48 0.88
CA ARG A 216 0.29 5.23 1.74
C ARG A 216 1.61 4.47 1.80
N GLY A 217 2.74 5.17 1.79
CA GLY A 217 4.05 4.56 1.97
C GLY A 217 4.61 4.81 3.36
N LEU A 218 5.37 3.84 3.87
CA LEU A 218 6.26 3.98 5.01
C LEU A 218 7.61 3.31 4.68
N PRO A 219 8.49 4.01 3.94
CA PRO A 219 9.84 3.52 3.65
C PRO A 219 10.60 3.19 4.91
N ARG A 220 11.53 2.23 4.86
CA ARG A 220 12.35 1.77 6.00
C ARG A 220 13.08 2.89 6.74
N THR A 221 13.41 3.98 6.07
CA THR A 221 14.09 5.16 6.61
C THR A 221 13.16 6.11 7.39
N THR A 222 11.84 5.93 7.31
CA THR A 222 10.89 6.76 8.05
C THR A 222 10.91 6.39 9.53
N THR A 223 11.24 7.36 10.38
CA THR A 223 11.09 7.24 11.84
C THR A 223 9.63 7.40 12.20
N VAL A 224 9.12 6.49 13.03
CA VAL A 224 7.74 6.49 13.50
C VAL A 224 7.73 6.45 15.01
N GLU A 225 7.08 7.44 15.63
CA GLU A 225 6.89 7.53 17.07
C GLU A 225 5.41 7.62 17.38
N GLU A 226 4.91 6.77 18.28
CA GLU A 226 3.51 6.83 18.71
C GLU A 226 3.26 8.09 19.55
N LEU A 227 2.10 8.71 19.35
CA LEU A 227 1.63 9.82 20.16
C LEU A 227 0.89 9.26 21.37
N SER A 228 1.42 9.54 22.55
CA SER A 228 0.84 9.23 23.87
C SER A 228 -0.39 10.07 24.19
#